data_AF-A0A528V285-F1
#
_entry.id   AF-A0A528V285-F1
#
_cell.length_a   1.000
_cell.length_b   1.000
_cell.length_c   1.000
_cell.angle_alpha   90.00
_cell.angle_beta   90.00
_cell.angle_gamma   90.00
#
_symmetry.space_group_name_H-M   'P 1'
#
loop_
_entity.id
_entity.type
_entity.pdbx_description
1 polymer ?
#
loop_
_entity_poly.entity_id
_entity_poly.type
_entity_poly.pdbx_seq_one_letter_code
_entity_poly.pdbx_strand_id
1 'polypeptide(L)'
;SWSEAWGHEAVKTLFDGRLSKRGGEKPDAVFCGNDQIARGVIDALRERGLAVPDDVGVIGFDNWQIVAEATRPPLTSVDMNLAALGREAG
;
A
#
# COMPACT_ATOMS: atom_id res chain seq x y z
N SER A 1 9.57 -10.74 7.09
CA SER A 1 8.20 -11.06 6.66
C SER A 1 7.73 -9.97 5.71
N TRP A 2 6.66 -10.21 4.96
CA TRP A 2 5.99 -9.17 4.18
C TRP A 2 5.10 -8.41 5.16
N SER A 3 5.48 -7.18 5.52
CA SER A 3 4.84 -6.44 6.62
C SER A 3 4.79 -4.93 6.36
N GLU A 4 4.10 -4.20 7.22
CA GLU A 4 4.03 -2.73 7.21
C GLU A 4 5.40 -2.06 7.18
N ALA A 5 6.41 -2.65 7.84
CA ALA A 5 7.77 -2.12 7.85
C ALA A 5 8.35 -2.02 6.43
N TRP A 6 7.99 -2.94 5.52
CA TRP A 6 8.41 -2.87 4.13
C TRP A 6 7.74 -1.72 3.38
N GLY A 7 6.46 -1.44 3.68
CA GLY A 7 5.75 -0.27 3.15
C GLY A 7 6.40 1.05 3.59
N HIS A 8 6.81 1.13 4.85
CA HIS A 8 7.47 2.32 5.41
C HIS A 8 8.82 2.60 4.74
N GLU A 9 9.68 1.57 4.62
CA GLU A 9 10.96 1.70 3.94
C GLU A 9 10.82 1.96 2.43
N ALA A 10 9.76 1.45 1.80
CA ALA A 10 9.45 1.75 0.40
C ALA A 10 9.17 3.26 0.20
N VAL A 11 8.34 3.87 1.05
CA VAL A 11 8.06 5.32 0.99
C VAL A 11 9.33 6.13 1.19
N LYS A 12 10.16 5.78 2.17
CA LYS A 12 11.47 6.43 2.38
C LYS A 12 12.36 6.33 1.14
N THR A 13 12.38 5.18 0.48
CA THR A 13 13.17 5.00 -0.75
C THR A 13 12.63 5.83 -1.92
N LEU A 14 11.31 5.88 -2.09
CA LEU A 14 10.66 6.60 -3.19
C LEU A 14 10.75 8.12 -3.01
N PHE A 15 10.52 8.61 -1.80
CA PHE A 15 10.39 10.05 -1.52
C PHE A 15 11.70 10.70 -1.08
N ASP A 16 12.59 9.96 -0.39
CA ASP A 16 13.84 10.50 0.18
C ASP A 16 15.09 9.90 -0.50
N GLY A 17 14.90 8.94 -1.40
CA GLY A 17 15.96 8.25 -2.11
C GLY A 17 16.58 9.06 -3.26
N ARG A 18 17.49 8.39 -3.97
CA ARG A 18 18.36 9.01 -4.99
C ARG A 18 17.59 9.55 -6.20
N LEU A 19 16.48 8.91 -6.58
CA LEU A 19 15.65 9.33 -7.72
C LEU A 19 15.01 10.69 -7.44
N SER A 20 14.29 10.82 -6.32
CA SER A 20 13.72 12.08 -5.83
C SER A 20 14.79 13.17 -5.68
N LYS A 21 15.94 12.85 -5.09
CA LYS A 21 17.07 13.80 -4.91
C LYS A 21 17.71 14.31 -6.20
N ARG A 22 17.49 13.64 -7.34
CA ARG A 22 18.00 14.06 -8.64
C ARG A 22 16.96 14.81 -9.49
N GLY A 23 15.87 15.25 -8.87
CA GLY A 23 14.76 15.92 -9.55
C GLY A 23 13.84 14.95 -10.29
N GLY A 24 13.90 13.65 -9.98
CA GLY A 24 12.92 12.69 -10.49
C GLY A 24 11.54 12.97 -9.89
N GLU A 25 10.51 12.75 -10.70
CA GLU A 25 9.11 12.89 -10.26
C GLU A 25 8.80 11.87 -9.16
N LYS A 26 8.09 12.33 -8.13
CA LYS A 26 7.56 11.47 -7.07
C LYS A 26 6.35 10.72 -7.62
N PRO A 27 6.13 9.46 -7.21
CA PRO A 27 4.95 8.72 -7.64
C PRO A 27 3.68 9.38 -7.09
N ASP A 28 2.66 9.47 -7.93
CA ASP A 28 1.29 9.86 -7.58
C ASP A 28 0.45 8.67 -7.09
N ALA A 29 0.95 7.43 -7.24
CA ALA A 29 0.33 6.23 -6.69
C ALA A 29 1.31 5.09 -6.39
N VAL A 30 0.93 4.20 -5.47
CA VAL A 30 1.68 2.98 -5.12
C VAL A 30 0.75 1.76 -5.14
N PHE A 31 1.15 0.75 -5.91
CA PHE A 31 0.53 -0.59 -5.88
C PHE A 31 1.34 -1.51 -4.96
N CYS A 32 0.72 -1.98 -3.90
CA CYS A 32 1.38 -2.78 -2.87
C CYS A 32 1.12 -4.27 -3.07
N GLY A 33 2.14 -5.09 -2.80
CA GLY A 33 2.05 -6.54 -2.96
C GLY A 33 1.13 -7.24 -1.95
N ASN A 34 0.75 -6.56 -0.85
CA ASN A 34 -0.32 -6.98 0.04
C ASN A 34 -0.87 -5.82 0.89
N ASP A 35 -1.95 -6.07 1.62
CA ASP A 35 -2.64 -5.09 2.46
C ASP A 35 -1.82 -4.59 3.67
N GLN A 36 -0.96 -5.43 4.24
CA GLN A 36 -0.07 -4.98 5.33
C GLN A 36 0.98 -3.98 4.84
N ILE A 37 1.61 -4.26 3.70
CA ILE A 37 2.55 -3.35 3.06
C ILE A 37 1.82 -2.04 2.71
N ALA A 38 0.61 -2.12 2.16
CA ALA A 38 -0.21 -0.95 1.84
C ALA A 38 -0.51 -0.08 3.06
N ARG A 39 -0.89 -0.68 4.19
CA ARG A 39 -1.08 0.04 5.45
C ARG A 39 0.19 0.77 5.89
N GLY A 40 1.35 0.10 5.80
CA GLY A 40 2.65 0.71 6.09
C GLY A 40 3.02 1.86 5.17
N VAL A 41 2.67 1.78 3.88
CA VAL A 41 2.83 2.88 2.92
C VAL A 41 1.96 4.08 3.33
N ILE A 42 0.68 3.84 3.63
CA ILE A 42 -0.27 4.91 4.03
C ILE A 42 0.21 5.61 5.30
N ASP A 43 0.66 4.85 6.32
CA ASP A 43 1.16 5.43 7.56
C ASP A 43 2.42 6.27 7.32
N ALA A 44 3.36 5.79 6.49
CA ALA A 44 4.57 6.54 6.16
C ALA A 44 4.34 7.79 5.28
N LEU A 45 3.32 7.77 4.43
CA LEU A 45 2.86 8.94 3.67
C LEU A 45 2.22 9.98 4.60
N ARG A 46 1.37 9.54 5.53
CA ARG A 46 0.77 10.41 6.56
C ARG A 46 1.83 11.10 7.41
N GLU A 47 2.88 10.38 7.84
CA GLU A 47 4.00 10.97 8.59
C GLU A 47 4.73 12.07 7.82
N ARG A 48 4.66 12.05 6.48
CA ARG A 48 5.20 13.09 5.59
C ARG A 48 4.20 14.21 5.28
N GLY A 49 3.01 14.16 5.86
CA GLY A 49 1.93 15.11 5.60
C GLY A 49 1.28 14.94 4.23
N LEU A 50 1.47 13.80 3.55
CA LEU A 50 0.82 13.48 2.28
C LEU A 50 -0.50 12.76 2.54
N ALA A 51 -1.57 13.27 1.94
CA ALA A 51 -2.91 12.72 2.02
C ALA A 51 -3.08 11.54 1.05
N VAL A 52 -3.74 10.49 1.53
CA VAL A 52 -4.23 9.39 0.70
C VAL A 52 -5.76 9.52 0.66
N PRO A 53 -6.40 9.56 -0.52
CA PRO A 53 -5.81 9.39 -1.86
C PRO A 53 -5.35 10.69 -2.54
N ASP A 54 -5.56 11.87 -1.93
CA ASP A 54 -5.50 13.16 -2.66
C ASP A 54 -4.10 13.51 -3.20
N ASP A 55 -3.04 13.22 -2.46
CA ASP A 55 -1.66 13.46 -2.92
C ASP A 55 -1.04 12.20 -3.53
N VAL A 56 -1.34 11.03 -2.95
CA VAL A 56 -0.82 9.73 -3.40
C VAL A 56 -1.90 8.66 -3.28
N GLY A 57 -2.24 8.04 -4.40
CA GLY A 57 -3.12 6.87 -4.43
C GLY A 57 -2.42 5.62 -3.87
N VAL A 58 -3.16 4.78 -3.13
CA VAL A 58 -2.61 3.51 -2.62
C VAL A 58 -3.59 2.38 -2.87
N ILE A 59 -3.10 1.29 -3.46
CA ILE A 59 -3.86 0.05 -3.68
C ILE A 59 -3.13 -1.11 -3.00
N GLY A 60 -3.88 -1.93 -2.26
CA GLY A 60 -3.43 -3.18 -1.65
C GLY A 60 -3.77 -4.42 -2.47
N PHE A 61 -3.50 -5.57 -1.86
CA PHE A 61 -3.75 -6.89 -2.43
C PHE A 61 -4.02 -7.86 -1.26
N ASP A 62 -4.96 -8.79 -1.43
CA ASP A 62 -5.44 -9.82 -0.48
C ASP A 62 -6.90 -9.62 -0.07
N ASN A 63 -7.40 -8.37 -0.08
CA ASN A 63 -8.69 -7.99 0.50
C ASN A 63 -8.89 -8.57 1.92
N TRP A 64 -7.84 -8.49 2.74
CA TRP A 64 -7.91 -8.95 4.11
C TRP A 64 -8.72 -7.96 4.93
N GLN A 65 -10.03 -8.22 5.06
CA GLN A 65 -11.03 -7.33 5.66
C GLN A 65 -10.56 -6.63 6.94
N ILE A 66 -9.93 -7.38 7.86
CA ILE A 66 -9.41 -6.83 9.13
C ILE A 66 -8.43 -5.68 8.88
N VAL A 67 -7.53 -5.82 7.92
CA VAL A 67 -6.54 -4.78 7.58
C VAL A 67 -7.18 -3.71 6.70
N ALA A 68 -7.93 -4.11 5.67
CA ALA A 68 -8.49 -3.19 4.70
C ALA A 68 -9.48 -2.18 5.32
N GLU A 69 -10.37 -2.65 6.22
CA GLU A 69 -11.36 -1.81 6.90
C GLU A 69 -10.77 -1.00 8.07
N ALA A 70 -9.73 -1.55 8.73
CA ALA A 70 -9.06 -0.86 9.84
C ALA A 70 -8.08 0.23 9.37
N THR A 71 -7.65 0.18 8.11
CA THR A 71 -6.81 1.23 7.53
C THR A 71 -7.55 2.57 7.50
N ARG A 72 -6.80 3.67 7.55
CA ARG A 72 -7.33 5.04 7.47
C ARG A 72 -6.60 5.74 6.32
N PRO A 73 -7.27 6.17 5.24
CA PRO A 73 -8.65 5.79 4.87
C PRO A 73 -8.80 4.26 4.67
N PRO A 74 -10.01 3.71 4.62
CA PRO A 74 -10.22 2.31 4.25
C PRO A 74 -9.51 1.98 2.93
N LEU A 75 -8.84 0.83 2.90
CA LEU A 75 -7.94 0.47 1.81
C LEU A 75 -8.70 -0.08 0.60
N THR A 76 -8.41 0.44 -0.58
CA THR A 76 -8.78 -0.24 -1.83
C THR A 76 -7.84 -1.42 -2.04
N SER A 77 -8.38 -2.63 -2.14
CA SER A 77 -7.59 -3.87 -2.27
C SER A 77 -8.16 -4.81 -3.32
N VAL A 78 -7.29 -5.62 -3.91
CA VAL A 78 -7.68 -6.68 -4.85
C VAL A 78 -8.11 -7.92 -4.07
N ASP A 79 -9.33 -8.39 -4.35
CA ASP A 79 -9.85 -9.66 -3.85
C ASP A 79 -9.50 -10.80 -4.82
N MET A 80 -8.73 -11.78 -4.33
CA MET A 80 -8.36 -12.97 -5.10
C MET A 80 -9.50 -13.99 -5.23
N ASN A 81 -10.62 -13.79 -4.53
CA ASN A 81 -11.77 -14.69 -4.48
C ASN A 81 -11.37 -16.13 -4.10
N LEU A 82 -10.49 -16.26 -3.10
CA LEU A 82 -9.90 -17.54 -2.70
C LEU A 82 -10.95 -18.59 -2.30
N ALA A 83 -12.10 -18.15 -1.78
CA ALA A 83 -13.21 -19.04 -1.47
C ALA A 83 -13.83 -19.69 -2.72
N ALA A 84 -13.95 -18.97 -3.83
CA ALA A 84 -14.40 -19.55 -5.09
C ALA A 84 -13.33 -20.47 -5.69
N LEU A 85 -12.07 -20.05 -5.69
CA LEU A 85 -10.95 -20.86 -6.15
C LEU A 85 -10.89 -22.22 -5.41
N GLY A 86 -11.07 -22.19 -4.08
CA GLY A 86 -11.12 -23.42 -3.27
C GLY A 86 -12.30 -24.33 -3.59
N ARG A 87 -13.45 -23.78 -4.02
CA ARG A 87 -14.62 -24.57 -4.45
C ARG A 87 -14.43 -25.22 -5.82
N GLU A 88 -13.68 -24.60 -6.73
CA GLU A 88 -13.42 -25.15 -8.07
C GLU A 88 -12.31 -26.21 -8.08
N ALA A 89 -11.38 -26.15 -7.12
CA ALA A 89 -10.25 -27.06 -7.04
C ALA A 89 -10.54 -28.40 -6.33
N GLY A 90 -11.67 -28.51 -5.61
CA GLY A 90 -12.09 -29.70 -4.88
C GLY A 90 -13.09 -30.54 -5.65
#